data_AF-A0A3N6APP8-F1
#
_entry.id   AF-A0A3N6APP8-F1
#
_cell.length_a   1.000
_cell.length_b   1.000
_cell.length_c   1.000
_cell.angle_alpha   90.00
_cell.angle_beta   90.00
_cell.angle_gamma   90.00
#
_symmetry.space_group_name_H-M   'P 1'
#
loop_
_entity.id
_entity.type
_entity.pdbx_description
1 polymer ?
#
loop_
_entity_poly.entity_id
_entity_poly.type
_entity_poly.pdbx_seq_one_letter_code
_entity_poly.pdbx_strand_id
1 'polypeptide(L)'
;MLGLPALPLPQLTLEMARSRRLEAVVVTLGGKGVLAASPQEEQPVYVPGFRVPVVDSLGSGDAFSAGFIHRLLRGATLGEACVFGNLMGAVSATKRGATASISRDEITELGRQSGVERIVEPELAKFREGEDFQGA
;
A
#
# COMPACT_ATOMS: atom_id res chain seq x y z
N MET A 1 24.03 10.93 -2.24
CA MET A 1 23.22 9.75 -2.64
C MET A 1 23.36 8.69 -1.54
N LEU A 2 22.31 7.96 -1.16
CA LEU A 2 22.20 7.19 0.10
C LEU A 2 23.20 6.03 0.31
N GLY A 3 24.23 5.88 -0.52
CA GLY A 3 25.25 4.82 -0.39
C GLY A 3 24.72 3.40 -0.59
N LEU A 4 23.54 3.26 -1.19
CA LEU A 4 22.89 1.98 -1.41
C LEU A 4 23.34 1.37 -2.75
N PRO A 5 23.50 0.03 -2.80
CA PRO A 5 23.79 -0.67 -4.05
C PRO A 5 22.66 -0.50 -5.06
N ALA A 6 22.98 -0.57 -6.36
CA ALA A 6 22.00 -0.62 -7.43
C ALA A 6 21.32 -1.99 -7.45
N LEU A 7 20.30 -2.17 -6.61
CA LEU A 7 19.50 -3.38 -6.49
C LEU A 7 18.11 -3.17 -7.12
N PRO A 8 17.45 -4.24 -7.61
CA PRO A 8 16.04 -4.15 -7.98
C PRO A 8 15.18 -3.80 -6.75
N LEU A 9 14.03 -3.18 -6.99
CA LEU A 9 13.21 -2.57 -5.93
C LEU A 9 12.91 -3.51 -4.73
N PRO A 10 12.56 -4.79 -4.92
CA PRO A 10 12.34 -5.72 -3.80
C PRO A 10 13.58 -5.91 -2.92
N GLN A 11 14.75 -6.13 -3.53
CA GLN A 11 15.99 -6.31 -2.78
C GLN A 11 16.43 -4.99 -2.14
N LEU A 12 16.25 -3.87 -2.83
CA LEU A 12 16.59 -2.54 -2.32
C LEU A 12 15.77 -2.21 -1.06
N THR A 13 14.46 -2.46 -1.07
CA THR A 13 13.57 -2.17 0.07
C THR A 13 13.93 -3.00 1.29
N LEU A 14 14.18 -4.31 1.12
CA LEU A 14 14.60 -5.19 2.21
C LEU A 14 15.99 -4.84 2.75
N GLU A 15 16.94 -4.56 1.86
CA GLU A 15 18.30 -4.13 2.25
C GLU A 15 18.27 -2.79 3.01
N MET A 16 17.45 -1.84 2.57
CA MET A 16 17.25 -0.59 3.29
C MET A 16 16.70 -0.82 4.69
N ALA A 17 15.68 -1.68 4.82
CA ALA A 17 15.09 -1.98 6.12
C ALA A 17 16.13 -2.55 7.09
N ARG A 18 16.94 -3.51 6.62
CA ARG A 18 17.99 -4.19 7.42
C ARG A 18 19.17 -3.27 7.74
N SER A 19 19.78 -2.66 6.72
CA SER A 19 21.00 -1.83 6.88
C SER A 19 20.78 -0.54 7.66
N ARG A 20 19.54 -0.01 7.65
CA ARG A 20 19.17 1.25 8.33
C ARG A 20 18.44 1.03 9.65
N ARG A 21 18.24 -0.22 10.09
CA ARG A 21 17.53 -0.60 11.32
C ARG A 21 16.12 0.01 11.37
N LEU A 22 15.41 -0.01 10.25
CA LEU A 22 14.02 0.43 10.15
C LEU A 22 13.09 -0.76 10.37
N GLU A 23 11.97 -0.55 11.06
CA GLU A 23 10.98 -1.62 11.26
C GLU A 23 10.26 -2.02 9.97
N ALA A 24 10.05 -1.04 9.08
CA ALA A 24 9.52 -1.27 7.76
C ALA A 24 10.00 -0.19 6.76
N VAL A 25 10.07 -0.57 5.49
CA VAL A 25 10.21 0.33 4.34
C VAL A 25 8.99 0.10 3.45
N VAL A 26 8.30 1.18 3.08
CA VAL A 26 7.06 1.12 2.30
C VAL A 26 7.22 2.01 1.07
N VAL A 27 6.96 1.45 -0.11
CA VAL A 27 7.11 2.12 -1.41
C VAL A 27 5.79 2.05 -2.17
N THR A 28 5.09 3.18 -2.24
CA THR A 28 3.88 3.32 -3.04
C THR A 28 4.22 3.37 -4.54
N LEU A 29 3.46 2.65 -5.35
CA LEU A 29 3.65 2.50 -6.80
C LEU A 29 2.50 3.17 -7.59
N GLY A 30 1.90 4.20 -7.00
CA GLY A 30 0.68 4.83 -7.51
C GLY A 30 -0.46 3.82 -7.62
N GLY A 31 -1.16 3.82 -8.76
CA GLY A 31 -2.27 2.89 -9.01
C GLY A 31 -1.87 1.41 -8.97
N LYS A 32 -0.57 1.08 -9.05
CA LYS A 32 -0.06 -0.29 -9.00
C LYS A 32 0.05 -0.85 -7.58
N GLY A 33 -0.30 -0.08 -6.55
CA GLY A 33 -0.34 -0.52 -5.16
C GLY A 33 0.92 -0.18 -4.39
N VAL A 34 1.42 -1.11 -3.57
CA VAL A 34 2.52 -0.85 -2.64
C VAL A 34 3.40 -2.08 -2.47
N LEU A 35 4.71 -1.84 -2.41
CA LEU A 35 5.69 -2.82 -1.96
C LEU A 35 6.19 -2.41 -0.58
N ALA A 36 6.16 -3.33 0.38
CA ALA A 36 6.66 -3.12 1.72
C ALA A 36 7.67 -4.20 2.11
N ALA A 37 8.63 -3.87 2.96
CA ALA A 37 9.59 -4.82 3.49
C ALA A 37 9.84 -4.53 4.97
N SER A 38 9.98 -5.58 5.77
CA SER A 38 10.34 -5.51 7.18
C SER A 38 11.53 -6.45 7.43
N PRO A 39 12.49 -6.10 8.31
CA PRO A 39 13.59 -7.00 8.65
C PRO A 39 13.14 -8.35 9.24
N GLN A 40 11.92 -8.40 9.77
CA GLN A 40 11.27 -9.56 10.37
C GLN A 40 10.77 -10.57 9.33
N GLU A 41 10.58 -10.14 8.09
CA GLU A 41 10.09 -10.97 6.99
C GLU A 41 11.24 -11.51 6.14
N GLU A 42 11.07 -12.71 5.58
CA GLU A 42 12.07 -13.30 4.68
C GLU A 42 12.13 -12.56 3.33
N GLN A 43 10.98 -12.08 2.86
CA GLN A 43 10.81 -11.43 1.58
C GLN A 43 9.92 -10.17 1.69
N PRO A 44 10.02 -9.24 0.74
CA PRO A 44 9.08 -8.13 0.63
C PRO A 44 7.65 -8.62 0.35
N VAL A 45 6.71 -7.76 0.74
CA VAL A 45 5.27 -7.92 0.58
C VAL A 45 4.78 -6.95 -0.48
N TYR A 46 4.13 -7.45 -1.52
CA TYR A 46 3.51 -6.63 -2.55
C TYR A 46 1.98 -6.73 -2.45
N VAL A 47 1.31 -5.59 -2.30
CA VAL A 47 -0.15 -5.50 -2.32
C VAL A 47 -0.57 -4.69 -3.54
N PRO A 48 -1.24 -5.30 -4.53
CA PRO A 48 -1.75 -4.62 -5.72
C PRO A 48 -2.74 -3.49 -5.41
N GLY A 49 -2.73 -2.46 -6.24
CA GLY A 49 -3.64 -1.32 -6.12
C GLY A 49 -5.05 -1.66 -6.59
N PHE A 50 -6.05 -0.91 -6.13
CA PHE A 50 -7.42 -1.01 -6.60
C PHE A 50 -7.57 -0.24 -7.92
N ARG A 51 -8.18 -0.85 -8.95
CA ARG A 51 -8.59 -0.10 -10.14
C ARG A 51 -9.84 0.72 -9.80
N VAL A 52 -9.69 2.03 -9.84
CA VAL A 52 -10.77 3.00 -9.58
C VAL A 52 -10.79 4.09 -10.67
N PRO A 53 -11.92 4.78 -10.90
CA PRO A 53 -11.96 5.96 -11.75
C PRO A 53 -11.21 7.12 -11.07
N VAL A 54 -9.96 7.36 -11.50
CA VAL A 54 -9.12 8.42 -10.95
C VAL A 54 -9.60 9.80 -11.41
N VAL A 55 -9.90 10.68 -10.46
CA VAL A 55 -10.28 12.09 -10.68
C VAL A 55 -9.12 13.03 -10.39
N ASP A 56 -8.42 12.85 -9.28
CA ASP A 56 -7.28 13.65 -8.84
C ASP A 56 -6.42 12.84 -7.85
N SER A 57 -5.11 12.72 -8.07
CA SER A 57 -4.23 11.92 -7.21
C SER A 57 -3.64 12.70 -6.03
N LEU A 58 -3.85 14.02 -5.97
CA LEU A 58 -3.36 14.85 -4.87
C LEU A 58 -3.88 14.34 -3.52
N GLY A 59 -2.97 14.12 -2.57
CA GLY A 59 -3.29 13.59 -1.24
C GLY A 59 -3.45 12.07 -1.15
N SER A 60 -3.41 11.32 -2.26
CA SER A 60 -3.59 9.86 -2.21
C SER A 60 -2.49 9.14 -1.42
N GLY A 61 -1.26 9.67 -1.46
CA GLY A 61 -0.14 9.16 -0.64
C GLY A 61 -0.28 9.46 0.86
N ASP A 62 -0.85 10.62 1.21
CA ASP A 62 -1.14 10.97 2.59
C ASP A 62 -2.28 10.11 3.14
N ALA A 63 -3.34 9.91 2.35
CA ALA A 63 -4.44 9.00 2.67
C ALA A 63 -3.94 7.56 2.83
N PHE A 64 -3.05 7.10 1.94
CA PHE A 64 -2.37 5.80 2.08
C PHE A 64 -1.64 5.71 3.42
N SER A 65 -0.80 6.70 3.73
CA SER A 65 0.02 6.70 4.94
C SER A 65 -0.84 6.71 6.20
N ALA A 66 -1.90 7.52 6.22
CA ALA A 66 -2.87 7.57 7.31
C ALA A 66 -3.56 6.21 7.51
N GLY A 67 -4.01 5.57 6.44
CA GLY A 67 -4.63 4.24 6.48
C GLY A 67 -3.66 3.16 6.97
N PHE A 68 -2.46 3.12 6.40
CA PHE A 68 -1.41 2.19 6.75
C PHE A 68 -1.07 2.27 8.24
N ILE A 69 -0.76 3.49 8.74
CA ILE A 69 -0.42 3.72 10.15
C ILE A 69 -1.60 3.37 11.05
N HIS A 70 -2.83 3.74 10.68
CA HIS A 70 -4.03 3.42 11.45
C HIS A 70 -4.19 1.91 11.69
N ARG A 71 -3.97 1.09 10.66
CA ARG A 71 -4.06 -0.37 10.78
C ARG A 71 -2.88 -0.96 11.53
N LEU A 72 -1.67 -0.48 11.27
CA LEU A 72 -0.47 -0.96 11.96
C LEU A 72 -0.58 -0.73 13.48
N LEU A 73 -1.05 0.45 13.90
CA LEU A 73 -1.30 0.76 15.32
C LEU A 73 -2.41 -0.09 15.96
N ARG A 74 -3.24 -0.77 15.15
CA ARG A 74 -4.25 -1.73 15.61
C ARG A 74 -3.76 -3.18 15.60
N GLY A 75 -2.46 -3.40 15.40
CA GLY A 75 -1.85 -4.74 15.41
C GLY A 75 -2.07 -5.53 14.12
N ALA A 76 -2.46 -4.87 13.03
CA ALA A 76 -2.56 -5.51 11.72
C ALA A 76 -1.17 -5.95 11.22
N THR A 77 -1.15 -6.99 10.38
CA THR A 77 0.10 -7.39 9.69
C THR A 77 0.55 -6.30 8.70
N LEU A 78 1.80 -6.40 8.23
CA LEU A 78 2.32 -5.46 7.22
C LEU A 78 1.48 -5.47 5.94
N GLY A 79 1.08 -6.66 5.47
CA GLY A 79 0.19 -6.84 4.33
C GLY A 79 -1.20 -6.23 4.55
N GLU A 80 -1.83 -6.50 5.69
CA GLU A 80 -3.14 -5.93 6.03
C GLU A 80 -3.12 -4.40 6.11
N ALA A 81 -2.06 -3.83 6.69
CA ALA A 81 -1.86 -2.39 6.72
C ALA A 81 -1.69 -1.82 5.30
N CYS A 82 -0.97 -2.52 4.43
CA CYS A 82 -0.80 -2.15 3.03
C CYS A 82 -2.13 -2.20 2.25
N VAL A 83 -2.96 -3.23 2.46
CA VAL A 83 -4.30 -3.33 1.84
C VAL A 83 -5.14 -2.12 2.19
N PHE A 84 -5.20 -1.75 3.48
CA PHE A 84 -6.00 -0.62 3.92
C PHE A 84 -5.43 0.72 3.47
N GLY A 85 -4.10 0.88 3.46
CA GLY A 85 -3.45 2.04 2.87
C GLY A 85 -3.81 2.21 1.39
N ASN A 86 -3.71 1.15 0.59
CA ASN A 86 -4.11 1.16 -0.82
C ASN A 86 -5.58 1.56 -0.98
N LEU A 87 -6.44 1.10 -0.09
CA LEU A 87 -7.88 1.38 -0.12
C LEU A 87 -8.16 2.86 0.17
N MET A 88 -7.53 3.42 1.20
CA MET A 88 -7.61 4.85 1.52
C MET A 88 -7.09 5.74 0.39
N GLY A 89 -5.93 5.39 -0.18
CA GLY A 89 -5.35 6.09 -1.33
C GLY A 89 -6.24 6.02 -2.57
N ALA A 90 -6.82 4.85 -2.85
CA ALA A 90 -7.72 4.67 -3.99
C ALA A 90 -9.01 5.48 -3.84
N VAL A 91 -9.66 5.47 -2.65
CA VAL A 91 -10.85 6.29 -2.41
C VAL A 91 -10.52 7.78 -2.54
N SER A 92 -9.39 8.23 -2.01
CA SER A 92 -8.92 9.61 -2.17
C SER A 92 -8.77 9.98 -3.65
N ALA A 93 -8.20 9.09 -4.46
CA ALA A 93 -7.97 9.34 -5.89
C ALA A 93 -9.25 9.51 -6.71
N THR A 94 -10.40 9.05 -6.21
CA THR A 94 -11.73 9.25 -6.85
C THR A 94 -12.34 10.63 -6.58
N LYS A 95 -11.70 11.44 -5.73
CA LYS A 95 -12.19 12.77 -5.29
C LYS A 95 -11.28 13.87 -5.83
N ARG A 96 -11.73 15.12 -5.77
CA ARG A 96 -10.94 16.30 -6.19
C ARG A 96 -10.23 16.92 -5.00
N GLY A 97 -8.93 17.21 -5.14
CA GLY A 97 -8.09 17.82 -4.12
C GLY A 97 -7.71 16.87 -2.97
N ALA A 98 -6.75 17.31 -2.14
CA ALA A 98 -6.11 16.47 -1.12
C ALA A 98 -6.88 16.36 0.22
N THR A 99 -7.89 17.20 0.45
CA THR A 99 -8.59 17.32 1.75
C THR A 99 -10.04 16.88 1.70
N ALA A 100 -10.47 16.22 0.63
CA ALA A 100 -11.81 15.68 0.52
C ALA A 100 -12.06 14.63 1.61
N SER A 101 -13.24 14.66 2.23
CA SER A 101 -13.59 13.70 3.28
C SER A 101 -13.73 12.28 2.71
N ILE A 102 -13.17 11.31 3.42
CA ILE A 102 -13.31 9.88 3.17
C ILE A 102 -14.21 9.30 4.26
N SER A 103 -15.35 8.72 3.88
CA SER A 103 -16.28 8.07 4.81
C SER A 103 -15.96 6.58 4.98
N ARG A 104 -16.41 6.00 6.10
CA ARG A 104 -16.32 4.55 6.33
C ARG A 104 -17.09 3.75 5.28
N ASP A 105 -18.20 4.26 4.79
CA ASP A 105 -19.02 3.57 3.80
C ASP A 105 -18.29 3.47 2.46
N GLU A 106 -17.59 4.53 2.03
CA GLU A 106 -16.76 4.48 0.81
C GLU A 106 -15.62 3.47 0.92
N ILE A 107 -14.99 3.40 2.10
CA ILE A 107 -13.95 2.41 2.39
C ILE A 107 -14.54 1.00 2.33
N THR A 108 -15.69 0.80 2.99
CA THR A 108 -16.33 -0.52 3.08
C THR A 108 -16.83 -0.98 1.72
N GLU A 109 -17.40 -0.07 0.91
CA GLU A 109 -17.88 -0.35 -0.44
C GLU A 109 -16.72 -0.80 -1.33
N LEU A 110 -15.63 -0.03 -1.41
CA LEU A 110 -14.47 -0.42 -2.21
C LEU A 110 -13.80 -1.70 -1.69
N GLY A 111 -13.74 -1.88 -0.36
CA GLY A 111 -13.12 -3.04 0.28
C GLY A 111 -13.92 -4.33 0.18
N ARG A 112 -15.26 -4.25 0.15
CA ARG A 112 -16.16 -5.41 0.08
C ARG A 112 -16.58 -5.79 -1.33
N GLN A 113 -16.37 -4.93 -2.32
CA GLN A 113 -16.66 -5.25 -3.71
C GLN A 113 -15.81 -6.46 -4.15
N SER A 114 -16.39 -7.65 -4.06
CA SER A 114 -15.81 -8.88 -4.59
C SER A 114 -15.59 -8.69 -6.09
N GLY A 115 -14.33 -8.74 -6.53
CA GLY A 115 -13.97 -8.57 -7.94
C GLY A 115 -13.59 -7.15 -8.37
N VAL A 116 -13.30 -6.21 -7.45
CA VAL A 116 -12.58 -4.98 -7.85
C VAL A 116 -11.27 -5.40 -8.50
N GLU A 117 -11.13 -5.08 -9.78
CA GLU A 117 -9.92 -5.39 -10.53
C GLU A 117 -8.73 -4.75 -9.85
N ARG A 118 -7.68 -5.54 -9.66
CA ARG A 118 -6.42 -5.07 -9.09
C ARG A 118 -5.45 -4.72 -10.21
N ILE A 119 -4.78 -3.58 -10.09
CA ILE A 119 -3.69 -3.23 -10.98
C ILE A 119 -2.42 -3.90 -10.43
N VAL A 120 -1.94 -4.91 -11.15
CA VAL A 120 -0.77 -5.71 -10.77
C VAL A 120 0.44 -5.23 -11.55
N GLU A 121 1.54 -4.96 -10.86
CA GLU A 121 2.87 -4.77 -11.44
C GLU A 121 3.48 -6.15 -11.75
N PRO A 122 3.68 -6.52 -13.03
CA PRO A 122 4.14 -7.86 -13.40
C PRO A 122 5.45 -8.28 -12.73
N GLU A 123 6.41 -7.36 -12.57
CA GLU A 123 7.70 -7.67 -11.95
C GLU A 123 7.61 -8.01 -10.46
N LEU A 124 6.53 -7.58 -9.80
CA LEU A 124 6.29 -7.78 -8.38
C LEU A 124 5.28 -8.91 -8.10
N ALA A 125 4.68 -9.50 -9.13
CA ALA A 125 3.60 -10.49 -8.98
C ALA A 125 3.97 -11.70 -8.10
N LYS A 126 5.25 -12.06 -8.04
CA LYS A 126 5.76 -13.16 -7.18
C LYS A 126 5.82 -12.83 -5.68
N PHE A 127 5.72 -11.55 -5.32
CA PHE A 127 5.74 -11.08 -3.92
C PHE A 127 4.32 -10.77 -3.41
N ARG A 128 3.28 -11.15 -4.15
CA ARG A 128 1.90 -10.78 -3.81
C ARG A 128 1.46 -11.40 -2.49
N GLU A 129 0.82 -10.60 -1.64
CA GLU A 129 0.19 -11.04 -0.40
C GLU A 129 -1.18 -10.37 -0.21
N GLY A 130 -2.11 -11.09 0.43
CA GLY A 130 -3.39 -10.58 0.93
C GLY A 130 -4.29 -9.91 -0.13
N GLU A 131 -5.26 -10.65 -0.67
CA GLU A 131 -6.24 -10.06 -1.61
C GLU A 131 -7.44 -9.43 -0.90
N ASP A 132 -7.72 -9.86 0.34
CA ASP A 132 -8.96 -9.58 1.04
C ASP A 132 -8.81 -8.53 2.13
N PHE A 133 -9.64 -7.50 2.07
CA PHE A 133 -9.89 -6.62 3.20
C PHE A 133 -10.80 -7.35 4.19
N GLN A 134 -10.25 -7.76 5.33
CA GLN A 134 -11.08 -8.13 6.49
C GLN A 134 -11.44 -6.85 7.23
N GLY A 135 -12.75 -6.58 7.34
CA GLY A 135 -13.32 -5.34 7.88
C GLY A 135 -12.72 -4.87 9.22
N ALA A 136 -12.96 -3.59 9.53
CA ALA A 136 -12.59 -2.97 10.80
C ALA A 136 -13.71 -3.05 11.85
#